data_AF-A0A363TYK8-F1
#
_entry.id   AF-A0A363TYK8-F1
#
_cell.length_a   1.000
_cell.length_b   1.000
_cell.length_c   1.000
_cell.angle_alpha   90.00
_cell.angle_beta   90.00
_cell.angle_gamma   90.00
#
_symmetry.space_group_name_H-M   'P 1'
#
loop_
_entity.id
_entity.type
_entity.pdbx_description
1 polymer ?
#
loop_
_entity_poly.entity_id
_entity_poly.type
_entity_poly.pdbx_seq_one_letter_code
_entity_poly.pdbx_strand_id
1 'polypeptide(L)' 'MIKDPEGLELPGASAARAEALTFGRELVARQEMDWSGWSVAIHDEGGREVDLIPLPDPTPASARAA' A
#
# COMPACT_ATOMS: atom_id res chain seq x y z
N MET A 1 -6.59 -1.14 -25.83
CA MET A 1 -5.50 -0.41 -25.16
C MET A 1 -5.91 -0.31 -23.70
N ILE A 2 -5.39 -1.19 -22.85
CA ILE A 2 -5.61 -1.09 -21.41
C ILE A 2 -4.80 0.14 -21.01
N LYS A 3 -5.47 1.19 -20.53
CA LYS A 3 -4.78 2.33 -19.95
C LYS A 3 -4.03 1.76 -18.75
N ASP A 4 -2.70 1.76 -18.79
CA ASP A 4 -1.93 1.72 -17.56
C ASP A 4 -2.54 2.81 -16.65
N PRO A 5 -2.95 2.47 -15.42
CA PRO A 5 -3.26 3.52 -14.46
C PRO A 5 -1.98 4.35 -14.37
N GLU A 6 -2.07 5.65 -14.71
CA GLU A 6 -0.92 6.56 -14.61
C GLU A 6 -0.29 6.36 -13.23
N GLY A 7 0.90 5.76 -13.21
CA GLY A 7 1.65 5.57 -11.99
C GLY A 7 1.99 6.91 -11.37
N LEU A 8 2.29 6.94 -10.08
CA LEU A 8 2.70 8.18 -9.43
C LEU A 8 4.17 8.46 -9.71
N GLU A 9 4.47 9.58 -10.39
CA GLU A 9 5.84 10.04 -10.55
C GLU A 9 6.39 10.50 -9.19
N LEU A 10 7.37 9.77 -8.68
CA LEU A 10 7.99 10.04 -7.38
C LEU A 10 9.50 10.29 -7.54
N PRO A 11 10.10 11.19 -6.75
CA PRO A 11 11.49 11.62 -6.92
C PRO A 11 12.54 10.56 -6.52
N GLY A 12 12.17 9.28 -6.46
CA GLY A 12 13.05 8.14 -6.21
C GLY A 12 12.50 7.13 -5.20
N ALA A 13 13.29 6.09 -4.93
CA ALA A 13 12.88 4.94 -4.10
C ALA A 13 12.45 5.33 -2.67
N SER A 14 13.13 6.30 -2.03
CA SER A 14 12.75 6.77 -0.69
C SER A 14 11.37 7.42 -0.66
N ALA A 15 11.02 8.18 -1.70
CA ALA A 15 9.71 8.81 -1.83
C ALA A 15 8.64 7.77 -2.16
N ALA A 16 8.94 6.81 -3.06
CA ALA A 16 8.07 5.66 -3.33
C ALA A 16 7.75 4.86 -2.07
N ARG A 17 8.76 4.59 -1.24
CA ARG A 17 8.58 3.88 0.02
C ARG A 17 7.73 4.67 1.02
N ALA A 18 7.96 5.98 1.14
CA ALA A 18 7.18 6.84 2.03
C ALA A 18 5.70 6.90 1.59
N GLU A 19 5.45 7.02 0.30
CA GLU A 19 4.09 7.05 -0.25
C GLU A 19 3.37 5.72 -0.05
N ALA A 20 4.00 4.60 -0.36
CA ALA A 20 3.42 3.28 -0.16
C ALA A 20 3.10 2.99 1.31
N LEU A 21 3.90 3.49 2.26
CA LEU A 21 3.59 3.43 3.69
C LEU A 21 2.36 4.28 4.06
N THR A 22 2.22 5.48 3.50
CA THR A 22 1.04 6.34 3.72
C THR A 22 -0.20 5.67 3.16
N PHE A 23 -0.16 5.27 1.88
CA PHE A 23 -1.24 4.55 1.21
C PHE A 23 -1.68 3.29 1.98
N GLY A 24 -0.72 2.49 2.43
CA GLY A 24 -1.01 1.28 3.20
C GLY A 24 -1.71 1.56 4.54
N ARG A 25 -1.29 2.63 5.25
CA ARG A 25 -1.97 3.06 6.49
C ARG A 25 -3.38 3.54 6.23
N GLU A 26 -3.59 4.28 5.14
CA GLU A 26 -4.92 4.76 4.76
C GLU A 26 -5.86 3.61 4.40
N LEU A 27 -5.38 2.60 3.66
CA LEU A 27 -6.16 1.39 3.35
C LEU A 27 -6.60 0.66 4.63
N VAL A 28 -5.66 0.41 5.54
CA VAL A 28 -5.95 -0.25 6.82
C VAL A 28 -6.92 0.57 7.66
N ALA A 29 -6.78 1.90 7.68
CA ALA A 29 -7.65 2.79 8.45
C ALA A 29 -9.10 2.80 7.95
N ARG A 30 -9.35 2.56 6.67
CA ARG A 30 -10.71 2.47 6.10
C ARG A 30 -11.52 1.30 6.65
N GLN A 31 -10.87 0.24 7.13
CA GLN A 31 -11.52 -0.94 7.73
C GLN A 31 -12.61 -1.58 6.84
N GLU A 32 -12.50 -1.40 5.52
CA GLU A 32 -13.45 -1.96 4.56
C GLU A 32 -13.32 -3.48 4.42
N MET A 33 -12.15 -4.02 4.77
CA MET A 33 -11.87 -5.45 4.81
C MET A 33 -10.69 -5.77 5.75
N ASP A 34 -10.46 -7.06 5.97
CA ASP A 34 -9.27 -7.54 6.67
C ASP A 34 -8.04 -7.48 5.76
N TRP A 35 -7.17 -6.53 6.07
CA TRP A 35 -5.90 -6.31 5.37
C TRP A 35 -4.73 -7.07 6.01
N SER A 36 -4.98 -7.93 7.00
CA SER A 36 -3.93 -8.70 7.68
C SER A 36 -3.17 -9.61 6.70
N GLY A 37 -1.84 -9.52 6.71
CA GLY A 37 -0.99 -10.29 5.81
C GLY A 37 -0.89 -9.77 4.37
N TRP A 38 -1.53 -8.64 4.05
CA TRP A 38 -1.41 -8.00 2.74
C TRP A 38 -0.16 -7.12 2.65
N SER A 39 0.24 -6.75 1.44
CA SER A 39 1.41 -5.92 1.16
C SER A 39 1.17 -4.97 -0.01
N VAL A 40 1.90 -3.86 -0.04
CA VAL A 40 1.95 -2.91 -1.15
C VAL A 40 3.23 -3.15 -1.94
N ALA A 41 3.10 -3.53 -3.21
CA ALA A 41 4.22 -3.69 -4.13
C ALA A 41 4.50 -2.35 -4.85
N ILE A 42 5.78 -1.97 -4.92
CA ILE A 42 6.24 -0.82 -5.69
C ILE A 42 6.86 -1.36 -6.98
N HIS A 43 6.39 -0.86 -8.12
CA HIS A 43 6.94 -1.18 -9.43
C HIS A 43 7.58 0.06 -10.06
N ASP A 44 8.65 -0.13 -10.83
CA ASP A 44 9.19 0.91 -11.71
C ASP A 44 8.36 1.07 -13.00
N GLU A 45 8.73 2.03 -13.85
CA GLU A 45 8.07 2.28 -15.15
C GLU A 45 8.15 1.09 -16.11
N GLY A 46 9.11 0.18 -15.91
CA GLY A 46 9.23 -1.07 -16.65
C GLY A 46 8.32 -2.19 -16.12
N GLY A 47 7.53 -1.91 -15.09
CA GLY A 47 6.68 -2.89 -14.40
C GLY A 47 7.46 -3.86 -13.52
N ARG A 48 8.75 -3.59 -13.23
CA ARG A 48 9.55 -4.45 -12.36
C ARG A 48 9.31 -4.08 -10.91
N GLU A 49 9.06 -5.09 -10.08
CA GLU A 49 8.97 -4.90 -8.63
C GLU A 49 10.32 -4.46 -8.07
N VAL A 50 10.33 -3.35 -7.35
CA VAL A 50 11.53 -2.76 -6.73
C VAL A 50 11.50 -2.82 -5.21
N ASP A 51 10.32 -2.90 -4.60
CA ASP A 51 10.16 -3.03 -3.15
C ASP A 51 8.77 -3.60 -2.81
N LEU A 52 8.64 -4.21 -1.63
CA LEU A 52 7.41 -4.79 -1.12
C LEU A 52 7.24 -4.43 0.36
N ILE A 53 6.18 -3.67 0.66
CA ILE A 53 5.94 -3.14 2.00
C ILE A 53 4.76 -3.89 2.64
N PRO A 54 4.98 -4.63 3.74
CA PRO A 54 3.88 -5.26 4.45
C PRO A 54 2.94 -4.21 5.03
N LEU A 55 1.63 -4.42 4.87
CA LEU A 55 0.63 -3.59 5.54
C LEU A 55 0.71 -3.80 7.05
N PRO A 56 0.56 -2.74 7.86
CA PRO A 56 0.47 -2.90 9.30
C PRO A 56 -0.80 -3.71 9.63
N ASP A 57 -0.72 -4.52 10.68
CA ASP A 57 -1.90 -5.21 11.18
C ASP A 57 -3.01 -4.19 11.50
N PRO A 58 -4.27 -4.47 11.12
CA PRO A 58 -5.39 -3.66 11.55
C PRO A 58 -5.41 -3.68 13.08
N THR A 59 -5.21 -2.51 13.71
CA THR A 59 -5.24 -2.45 15.17
C THR A 59 -6.61 -2.94 15.65
N PRO A 60 -6.68 -3.75 16.72
CA PRO A 60 -7.94 -4.32 17.22
C PRO A 60 -8.86 -3.29 17.91
N ALA A 61 -8.77 -2.00 17.56
CA ALA A 61 -9.72 -0.99 18.00
C ALA A 61 -11.18 -1.31 17.57
N SER A 62 -11.35 -2.26 16.65
CA SER A 62 -12.65 -2.80 16.21
C SER A 62 -12.84 -4.31 16.52
N ALA A 63 -12.06 -4.88 17.46
CA ALA A 63 -12.26 -6.26 17.94
C ALA A 63 -13.01 -6.34 19.29
N ARG A 64 -13.44 -5.21 19.84
CA ARG A 64 -14.25 -5.13 21.07
C ARG A 64 -15.59 -4.43 20.80
N ALA A 65 -16.41 -5.06 19.98
CA ALA A 65 -17.85 -4.83 19.97
C ALA A 65 -18.53 -6.13 19.52
N ALA A 66 -18.51 -7.13 20.39
CA ALA A 66 -19.36 -8.32 20.32
C ALA A 66 -20.18 -8.38 21.61
#